data_AF-U5H5D7-F1
#
_entry.id   AF-U5H5D7-F1
#
_cell.length_a   1.000
_cell.length_b   1.000
_cell.length_c   1.000
_cell.angle_alpha   90.00
_cell.angle_beta   90.00
_cell.angle_gamma   90.00
#
_symmetry.space_group_name_H-M   'P 1'
#
loop_
_entity.id
_entity.type
_entity.pdbx_description
1 polymer ?
#
loop_
_entity_poly.entity_id
_entity_poly.type
_entity_poly.pdbx_seq_one_letter_code
_entity_poly.pdbx_strand_id
1 'polypeptide(L)'
;MASYGAVYDSSAEASAVQSLAEQPYLGVGDEAIPSTPFTGEESFSNGVPLDDFGSVGMTWEDGNSFDHDSSAGAAEDDSFENRFIRRAFKKRAVSSTSSQAATSATSSPVATTSTNTKSTFTSSSHRQSASSSSSHSSTPSASKRRSISSQASSTNRTGSSSSRSSTTSRTSTTSRTTKTTTKTTPTTKTANIKAMATNTCASGYAGSHTTISGTGTLPRPTTWVKRSSQQLTLNGKNFRMVGPNIYWLCNDENVGTRGYPTDKGRIREALAIAVAMGANSIRLTTCGVSVGSRYLLEPTRGRFDSSAWDIHDYAIFAAGRYGLRVVLPLVDNYAYYHGGKYTFLKWFGSSESNFGANFYTNKHVVDEFRNYVTTVMSRYNPYTKKAYKDDPTIMAWETGNELGGYMGNDGYPPYAWTNSIAGLIKSLSPKSLVIDGTDGIYNSSTKAVAPGGGSKYVDIVTDHAYPRSYALIKSEIPIARKFKKNLLIGEFDWTGNKGGDDLAGYLRNVLSQSTMGLMVWSVFGRDARCCNYVTHNDGYSIYYPNGNSVADQARVLAVSQFVSWSSWGSYRMMRNGG
;
A
#
# COMPACT_ATOMS: atom_id res chain seq x y z
N MET A 1 -34.51 -40.51 41.04
CA MET A 1 -34.52 -40.83 39.60
C MET A 1 -34.37 -39.52 38.83
N ALA A 2 -33.40 -39.30 37.96
CA ALA A 2 -32.09 -39.91 37.76
C ALA A 2 -31.14 -38.75 37.38
N SER A 3 -30.04 -38.51 38.08
CA SER A 3 -28.76 -39.24 37.99
C SER A 3 -28.17 -39.26 36.58
N TYR A 4 -27.21 -38.37 36.33
CA TYR A 4 -25.84 -38.79 36.06
C TYR A 4 -24.85 -37.70 36.52
N GLY A 5 -23.71 -38.13 37.04
CA GLY A 5 -22.55 -37.29 37.34
C GLY A 5 -21.28 -38.11 37.13
N ALA A 6 -20.13 -37.45 37.05
CA ALA A 6 -18.83 -38.09 36.97
C ALA A 6 -17.90 -37.50 38.03
N VAL A 7 -17.16 -38.36 38.71
CA VAL A 7 -16.17 -38.01 39.73
C VAL A 7 -14.77 -38.15 39.11
N TYR A 8 -13.86 -37.27 39.50
CA TYR A 8 -12.46 -37.33 39.10
C TYR A 8 -11.68 -38.18 40.11
N ASP A 9 -10.90 -39.15 39.64
CA ASP A 9 -10.01 -39.98 40.46
C ASP A 9 -8.55 -39.66 40.09
N SER A 10 -7.66 -39.72 41.06
CA SER A 10 -6.28 -39.22 40.96
C SER A 10 -5.27 -40.22 41.55
N SER A 11 -4.94 -41.23 40.76
CA SER A 11 -3.81 -42.14 41.00
C SER A 11 -3.23 -42.63 39.65
N ALA A 12 -1.92 -42.76 39.45
CA ALA A 12 -0.80 -42.33 40.31
C ALA A 12 0.43 -41.94 39.47
N GLU A 13 1.21 -40.95 39.94
CA GLU A 13 2.62 -40.79 39.58
C GLU A 13 3.50 -41.45 40.64
N ALA A 14 4.45 -42.31 40.26
CA ALA A 14 5.52 -42.78 41.13
C ALA A 14 6.73 -43.37 40.35
N SER A 15 7.92 -43.24 40.93
CA SER A 15 9.11 -44.10 40.71
C SER A 15 9.95 -43.96 39.43
N ALA A 16 10.65 -42.83 39.34
CA ALA A 16 12.12 -42.70 39.20
C ALA A 16 12.99 -43.82 38.56
N VAL A 17 13.75 -43.41 37.53
CA VAL A 17 15.24 -43.52 37.36
C VAL A 17 15.97 -44.82 37.77
N GLN A 18 16.45 -45.55 36.75
CA GLN A 18 17.66 -46.41 36.70
C GLN A 18 17.95 -46.74 35.21
N SER A 19 19.13 -47.17 34.72
CA SER A 19 20.54 -46.84 35.02
C SER A 19 21.45 -47.65 34.07
N LEU A 20 22.55 -47.05 33.57
CA LEU A 20 23.76 -47.72 33.01
C LEU A 20 23.69 -48.57 31.70
N ALA A 21 24.57 -48.18 30.75
CA ALA A 21 25.39 -49.04 29.87
C ALA A 21 24.68 -49.90 28.77
N GLU A 22 25.34 -50.47 27.75
CA GLU A 22 26.78 -50.66 27.43
C GLU A 22 27.17 -50.29 25.97
N GLN A 23 28.48 -50.19 25.72
CA GLN A 23 29.17 -50.18 24.39
C GLN A 23 29.72 -51.62 24.14
N PRO A 24 30.01 -52.15 22.90
CA PRO A 24 31.12 -51.63 22.05
C PRO A 24 31.20 -52.04 20.53
N TYR A 25 32.27 -51.56 19.84
CA TYR A 25 32.99 -52.14 18.64
C TYR A 25 32.22 -52.33 17.29
N LEU A 26 32.76 -52.29 16.05
CA LEU A 26 34.06 -52.00 15.35
C LEU A 26 33.73 -51.78 13.82
N GLY A 27 34.57 -51.30 12.87
CA GLY A 27 35.89 -50.64 12.90
C GLY A 27 36.76 -50.83 11.61
N VAL A 28 37.60 -49.82 11.26
CA VAL A 28 38.82 -49.83 10.37
C VAL A 28 38.66 -49.76 8.82
N GLY A 29 39.60 -49.03 8.16
CA GLY A 29 39.87 -48.88 6.71
C GLY A 29 39.77 -47.41 6.21
N ASP A 30 40.81 -46.63 5.83
CA ASP A 30 42.00 -46.80 4.94
C ASP A 30 41.64 -46.89 3.44
N GLU A 31 42.24 -46.21 2.44
CA GLU A 31 43.37 -45.23 2.29
C GLU A 31 43.01 -44.23 1.13
N ALA A 32 43.77 -43.30 0.49
CA ALA A 32 45.15 -42.77 0.45
C ALA A 32 45.18 -41.39 -0.32
N ILE A 33 46.31 -40.66 -0.43
CA ILE A 33 46.48 -39.43 -1.25
C ILE A 33 47.85 -39.34 -1.98
N PRO A 34 47.88 -38.96 -3.27
CA PRO A 34 49.00 -38.21 -3.89
C PRO A 34 48.57 -37.14 -4.95
N SER A 35 49.44 -36.28 -5.52
CA SER A 35 50.21 -35.17 -4.89
C SER A 35 50.98 -34.27 -5.90
N THR A 36 50.48 -33.06 -6.24
CA THR A 36 51.23 -31.90 -6.85
C THR A 36 51.88 -32.12 -8.26
N PRO A 37 52.54 -31.13 -8.96
CA PRO A 37 52.83 -29.72 -8.67
C PRO A 37 52.42 -28.70 -9.79
N PHE A 38 53.20 -27.63 -10.05
CA PHE A 38 52.76 -26.31 -10.54
C PHE A 38 53.76 -25.62 -11.53
N THR A 39 53.28 -24.97 -12.60
CA THR A 39 53.98 -23.97 -13.49
C THR A 39 52.90 -23.09 -14.17
N GLY A 40 53.03 -21.76 -14.34
CA GLY A 40 53.68 -21.06 -15.50
C GLY A 40 52.78 -21.06 -16.75
N GLU A 41 52.50 -19.97 -17.50
CA GLU A 41 53.02 -18.58 -17.55
C GLU A 41 51.96 -17.61 -18.18
N GLU A 42 52.29 -16.34 -18.51
CA GLU A 42 51.31 -15.27 -18.88
C GLU A 42 50.78 -15.28 -20.34
N SER A 43 49.56 -14.73 -20.56
CA SER A 43 49.24 -13.89 -21.74
C SER A 43 47.88 -13.15 -21.62
N PHE A 44 47.75 -11.99 -22.29
CA PHE A 44 46.52 -11.16 -22.31
C PHE A 44 45.55 -11.54 -23.44
N SER A 45 44.26 -11.75 -23.14
CA SER A 45 43.17 -11.50 -24.10
C SER A 45 41.82 -11.25 -23.40
N ASN A 46 40.80 -10.79 -24.15
CA ASN A 46 39.51 -10.39 -23.58
C ASN A 46 38.56 -11.59 -23.38
N GLY A 47 38.10 -11.79 -22.14
CA GLY A 47 36.96 -12.66 -21.83
C GLY A 47 37.07 -13.27 -20.44
N VAL A 48 36.09 -13.02 -19.57
CA VAL A 48 35.93 -13.75 -18.30
C VAL A 48 34.65 -14.60 -18.43
N PRO A 49 34.75 -15.94 -18.52
CA PRO A 49 33.60 -16.83 -18.51
C PRO A 49 32.85 -16.79 -17.17
N LEU A 50 31.64 -17.34 -17.15
CA LEU A 50 31.18 -17.98 -15.92
C LEU A 50 31.93 -19.30 -15.78
N ASP A 51 32.60 -19.50 -14.63
CA ASP A 51 32.46 -20.68 -13.78
C ASP A 51 33.47 -20.61 -12.63
N ASP A 52 32.98 -20.50 -11.39
CA ASP A 52 33.73 -20.86 -10.18
C ASP A 52 32.74 -21.37 -9.12
N PHE A 53 32.55 -22.69 -9.11
CA PHE A 53 31.69 -23.40 -8.15
C PHE A 53 32.46 -23.68 -6.86
N GLY A 54 32.71 -22.64 -6.06
CA GLY A 54 33.25 -22.75 -4.71
C GLY A 54 32.31 -23.52 -3.77
N SER A 55 32.48 -24.84 -3.69
CA SER A 55 31.64 -25.77 -2.92
C SER A 55 31.97 -25.76 -1.42
N VAL A 56 31.41 -24.80 -0.69
CA VAL A 56 31.37 -24.85 0.79
C VAL A 56 30.06 -25.48 1.25
N GLY A 57 30.08 -26.79 1.47
CA GLY A 57 28.97 -27.52 2.07
C GLY A 57 28.87 -27.25 3.56
N MET A 58 27.74 -26.71 4.02
CA MET A 58 27.27 -26.89 5.40
C MET A 58 25.97 -27.69 5.33
N THR A 59 26.01 -28.93 5.84
CA THR A 59 24.87 -29.84 5.90
C THR A 59 23.85 -29.36 6.93
N TRP A 60 22.58 -29.50 6.59
CA TRP A 60 21.47 -29.41 7.54
C TRP A 60 21.19 -30.80 8.11
N GLU A 61 20.82 -30.86 9.38
CA GLU A 61 20.17 -32.04 9.98
C GLU A 61 18.73 -31.66 10.34
N ASP A 62 17.78 -32.14 9.54
CA ASP A 62 16.38 -32.34 9.95
C ASP A 62 16.29 -33.69 10.70
N GLY A 63 15.36 -33.97 11.61
CA GLY A 63 14.18 -33.23 12.08
C GLY A 63 13.21 -34.18 12.83
N ASN A 64 11.93 -33.78 12.94
CA ASN A 64 10.80 -34.48 13.61
C ASN A 64 10.83 -34.47 15.17
N SER A 65 9.70 -34.53 15.90
CA SER A 65 8.31 -34.86 15.51
C SER A 65 7.24 -33.98 16.20
N PHE A 66 6.01 -34.07 15.69
CA PHE A 66 4.71 -33.67 16.28
C PHE A 66 4.42 -34.37 17.65
N ASP A 67 3.43 -33.99 18.49
CA ASP A 67 2.02 -33.68 18.14
C ASP A 67 1.22 -32.78 19.14
N HIS A 68 -0.08 -32.61 18.88
CA HIS A 68 -1.10 -31.75 19.52
C HIS A 68 -1.60 -32.17 20.93
N ASP A 69 -2.11 -31.20 21.74
CA ASP A 69 -3.58 -31.01 21.94
C ASP A 69 -4.02 -29.71 22.69
N SER A 70 -5.27 -29.27 22.41
CA SER A 70 -6.33 -28.63 23.25
C SER A 70 -6.01 -27.51 24.30
N SER A 71 -6.89 -26.52 24.59
CA SER A 71 -8.17 -26.04 24.01
C SER A 71 -8.64 -24.71 24.67
N ALA A 72 -9.88 -24.26 24.36
CA ALA A 72 -10.61 -23.07 24.85
C ALA A 72 -10.17 -21.67 24.33
N GLY A 73 -11.08 -20.73 24.00
CA GLY A 73 -12.54 -20.86 23.92
C GLY A 73 -13.29 -19.53 24.16
N ALA A 74 -13.41 -18.67 23.14
CA ALA A 74 -14.23 -17.44 23.19
C ALA A 74 -14.96 -17.23 21.86
N ALA A 75 -16.22 -16.78 21.92
CA ALA A 75 -17.13 -16.71 20.76
C ALA A 75 -17.13 -15.34 20.05
N GLU A 76 -17.74 -15.32 18.86
CA GLU A 76 -17.78 -14.21 17.90
C GLU A 76 -18.73 -13.07 18.30
N ASP A 77 -18.45 -11.84 17.82
CA ASP A 77 -19.45 -10.78 17.59
C ASP A 77 -19.12 -9.98 16.31
N ASP A 78 -19.41 -10.58 15.15
CA ASP A 78 -19.25 -9.96 13.82
C ASP A 78 -20.26 -8.81 13.55
N SER A 79 -21.08 -8.41 14.53
CA SER A 79 -22.14 -7.42 14.31
C SER A 79 -21.64 -5.98 14.19
N PHE A 80 -20.37 -5.67 14.48
CA PHE A 80 -19.85 -4.30 14.48
C PHE A 80 -19.28 -3.85 13.13
N GLU A 81 -18.42 -4.65 12.48
CA GLU A 81 -17.73 -4.29 11.23
C GLU A 81 -18.73 -3.96 10.10
N ASN A 82 -19.82 -4.72 10.04
CA ASN A 82 -20.93 -4.55 9.09
C ASN A 82 -21.69 -3.21 9.22
N ARG A 83 -21.59 -2.51 10.36
CA ARG A 83 -22.26 -1.21 10.59
C ARG A 83 -21.45 -0.01 10.10
N PHE A 84 -20.12 -0.12 10.02
CA PHE A 84 -19.25 1.00 9.64
C PHE A 84 -19.13 1.14 8.11
N ILE A 85 -18.82 0.04 7.40
CA ILE A 85 -18.64 0.01 5.93
C ILE A 85 -19.90 0.54 5.21
N ARG A 86 -21.10 0.26 5.74
CA ARG A 86 -22.39 0.70 5.18
C ARG A 86 -22.67 2.20 5.32
N ARG A 87 -21.92 2.93 6.17
CA ARG A 87 -22.02 4.40 6.30
C ARG A 87 -21.06 5.15 5.40
N ALA A 88 -19.87 4.61 5.12
CA ALA A 88 -18.91 5.22 4.20
C ALA A 88 -19.44 5.29 2.75
N PHE A 89 -20.23 4.30 2.31
CA PHE A 89 -20.61 4.17 0.90
C PHE A 89 -22.13 4.14 0.63
N LYS A 90 -22.87 5.25 0.87
CA LYS A 90 -24.26 5.33 0.36
C LYS A 90 -24.86 6.73 0.08
N LYS A 91 -24.59 7.25 -1.14
CA LYS A 91 -25.37 8.29 -1.86
C LYS A 91 -25.37 9.69 -1.21
N ARG A 92 -25.56 10.79 -1.95
CA ARG A 92 -26.42 10.97 -3.15
C ARG A 92 -25.82 11.93 -4.18
N ALA A 93 -26.00 11.61 -5.47
CA ALA A 93 -25.82 12.59 -6.53
C ALA A 93 -26.91 13.68 -6.46
N VAL A 94 -26.60 14.88 -6.91
CA VAL A 94 -27.57 15.99 -7.03
C VAL A 94 -27.70 16.35 -8.51
N SER A 95 -28.89 16.12 -9.07
CA SER A 95 -29.32 16.69 -10.34
C SER A 95 -30.51 17.62 -10.09
N SER A 96 -30.54 18.72 -10.82
CA SER A 96 -31.53 19.80 -10.70
C SER A 96 -32.99 19.37 -10.85
N THR A 97 -33.84 19.85 -9.93
CA THR A 97 -35.16 20.39 -10.26
C THR A 97 -35.50 21.54 -9.30
N SER A 98 -36.23 22.53 -9.78
CA SER A 98 -36.61 23.74 -9.06
C SER A 98 -38.11 23.98 -9.19
N SER A 99 -38.80 24.29 -8.08
CA SER A 99 -39.77 25.41 -7.99
C SER A 99 -40.65 25.34 -6.73
N GLN A 100 -40.82 26.48 -6.06
CA GLN A 100 -42.03 26.95 -5.34
C GLN A 100 -42.58 26.12 -4.14
N ALA A 101 -43.27 26.70 -3.14
CA ALA A 101 -43.26 28.08 -2.60
C ALA A 101 -44.03 28.12 -1.26
N ALA A 102 -43.71 29.10 -0.39
CA ALA A 102 -44.55 29.62 0.71
C ALA A 102 -44.88 28.63 1.88
N THR A 103 -45.28 29.02 3.11
CA THR A 103 -45.48 30.35 3.75
C THR A 103 -45.41 30.24 5.30
N SER A 104 -44.98 31.31 6.01
CA SER A 104 -45.37 31.74 7.39
C SER A 104 -45.36 30.77 8.60
N ALA A 105 -45.11 31.18 9.86
CA ALA A 105 -44.57 32.42 10.46
C ALA A 105 -44.34 32.21 11.99
N THR A 106 -43.60 33.11 12.66
CA THR A 106 -43.63 33.47 14.13
C THR A 106 -43.53 32.35 15.19
N SER A 107 -42.73 32.42 16.26
CA SER A 107 -42.49 33.57 17.16
C SER A 107 -41.30 33.36 18.13
N SER A 108 -40.93 34.42 18.86
CA SER A 108 -40.02 34.49 20.02
C SER A 108 -40.44 35.70 20.89
N PRO A 109 -39.78 36.07 22.03
CA PRO A 109 -38.97 35.31 23.00
C PRO A 109 -39.48 35.50 24.46
N VAL A 110 -38.82 34.90 25.46
CA VAL A 110 -38.77 35.44 26.85
C VAL A 110 -37.38 35.19 27.46
N ALA A 111 -36.87 36.14 28.25
CA ALA A 111 -35.67 35.96 29.09
C ALA A 111 -35.75 36.83 30.36
N THR A 112 -35.29 36.29 31.49
CA THR A 112 -35.06 36.94 32.80
C THR A 112 -33.96 36.12 33.51
N THR A 113 -32.78 36.66 33.82
CA THR A 113 -32.40 37.40 35.05
C THR A 113 -32.63 36.57 36.34
N SER A 114 -31.73 36.59 37.34
CA SER A 114 -30.93 37.73 37.80
C SER A 114 -29.70 37.37 38.66
N THR A 115 -28.68 38.26 38.61
CA THR A 115 -27.79 38.73 39.71
C THR A 115 -26.91 37.78 40.56
N ASN A 116 -25.88 38.24 41.31
CA ASN A 116 -24.88 39.34 41.16
C ASN A 116 -24.04 39.42 42.47
N THR A 117 -22.71 39.31 42.41
CA THR A 117 -21.82 39.83 43.48
C THR A 117 -20.40 40.12 42.99
N LYS A 118 -19.72 41.07 43.65
CA LYS A 118 -18.36 41.53 43.33
C LYS A 118 -17.33 40.96 44.30
N SER A 119 -16.07 40.88 43.86
CA SER A 119 -14.94 41.38 44.67
C SER A 119 -13.78 41.82 43.75
N THR A 120 -12.94 42.72 44.25
CA THR A 120 -11.88 43.42 43.48
C THR A 120 -10.61 43.58 44.31
N PHE A 121 -9.45 43.27 43.74
CA PHE A 121 -8.11 43.82 44.05
C PHE A 121 -7.23 43.50 42.80
N THR A 122 -6.51 44.37 42.08
CA THR A 122 -5.44 45.36 42.41
C THR A 122 -4.28 44.80 43.25
N SER A 123 -2.98 45.04 42.95
CA SER A 123 -2.27 45.57 41.75
C SER A 123 -0.74 45.25 41.92
N SER A 124 0.27 45.71 41.18
CA SER A 124 0.43 46.67 40.06
C SER A 124 1.84 46.58 39.42
N SER A 125 1.94 46.56 38.07
CA SER A 125 3.10 47.03 37.27
C SER A 125 4.41 46.21 37.32
N HIS A 126 5.28 46.17 36.29
CA HIS A 126 6.01 47.34 35.76
C HIS A 126 6.45 47.24 34.27
N ARG A 127 6.49 48.42 33.61
CA ARG A 127 7.24 48.93 32.42
C ARG A 127 7.71 47.96 31.30
N GLN A 128 7.44 48.17 30.00
CA GLN A 128 7.45 49.36 29.09
C GLN A 128 8.81 49.78 28.51
N SER A 129 8.97 49.55 27.20
CA SER A 129 9.32 50.54 26.15
C SER A 129 9.05 49.86 24.78
N ALA A 130 8.18 50.34 23.88
CA ALA A 130 8.28 51.54 23.02
C ALA A 130 9.40 51.41 21.96
N SER A 131 9.22 51.74 20.67
CA SER A 131 8.13 52.40 19.90
C SER A 131 7.97 51.75 18.49
N SER A 132 7.21 52.20 17.47
CA SER A 132 6.46 53.44 17.20
C SER A 132 5.35 53.25 16.14
N SER A 133 4.47 54.24 16.04
CA SER A 133 3.51 54.64 14.97
C SER A 133 3.86 54.29 13.49
N SER A 134 2.93 54.32 12.52
CA SER A 134 1.70 55.14 12.39
C SER A 134 0.57 54.49 11.56
N SER A 135 -0.57 55.18 11.41
CA SER A 135 -1.85 54.64 10.93
C SER A 135 -2.54 55.45 9.83
N HIS A 136 -3.24 54.75 8.92
CA HIS A 136 -4.51 55.12 8.25
C HIS A 136 -4.58 56.36 7.34
N SER A 137 -5.04 56.14 6.10
CA SER A 137 -6.20 56.85 5.53
C SER A 137 -6.93 56.01 4.47
N SER A 138 -8.26 56.15 4.39
CA SER A 138 -9.14 55.61 3.33
C SER A 138 -9.08 56.51 2.06
N THR A 139 -9.81 56.34 0.94
CA THR A 139 -11.20 55.88 0.67
C THR A 139 -11.35 55.42 -0.82
N PRO A 140 -12.53 55.00 -1.34
CA PRO A 140 -12.62 54.08 -2.49
C PRO A 140 -12.99 54.71 -3.85
N SER A 141 -13.03 53.87 -4.90
CA SER A 141 -13.89 54.08 -6.07
C SER A 141 -14.42 52.73 -6.60
N ALA A 142 -15.54 52.75 -7.33
CA ALA A 142 -16.26 51.56 -7.78
C ALA A 142 -16.78 51.69 -9.22
N SER A 143 -17.14 50.55 -9.82
CA SER A 143 -18.05 50.42 -10.96
C SER A 143 -17.68 51.10 -12.28
N LYS A 144 -17.35 50.27 -13.29
CA LYS A 144 -18.00 50.40 -14.60
C LYS A 144 -18.24 49.05 -15.27
N ARG A 145 -19.53 48.71 -15.36
CA ARG A 145 -20.07 47.54 -16.06
C ARG A 145 -20.15 47.87 -17.56
N ARG A 146 -19.74 46.95 -18.45
CA ARG A 146 -20.03 47.09 -19.89
C ARG A 146 -20.58 45.78 -20.44
N SER A 147 -21.81 45.84 -20.94
CA SER A 147 -22.49 44.76 -21.62
C SER A 147 -22.15 44.74 -23.11
N ILE A 148 -22.06 43.54 -23.69
CA ILE A 148 -22.26 43.29 -25.11
C ILE A 148 -23.35 42.22 -25.23
N SER A 149 -24.20 42.37 -26.23
CA SER A 149 -25.38 41.54 -26.48
C SER A 149 -25.33 40.95 -27.89
N SER A 150 -26.29 40.07 -28.18
CA SER A 150 -26.59 39.52 -29.52
C SER A 150 -25.53 38.53 -30.08
N GLN A 151 -25.85 37.64 -31.03
CA GLN A 151 -27.14 37.36 -31.69
C GLN A 151 -27.55 35.89 -31.49
N ALA A 152 -28.84 35.61 -31.58
CA ALA A 152 -29.36 34.29 -31.93
C ALA A 152 -29.85 34.33 -33.38
N SER A 153 -29.62 33.26 -34.14
CA SER A 153 -30.09 33.12 -35.52
C SER A 153 -30.76 31.76 -35.68
N SER A 154 -32.04 31.77 -36.04
CA SER A 154 -32.89 30.58 -36.13
C SER A 154 -33.04 30.06 -37.56
N THR A 155 -32.92 28.76 -37.76
CA THR A 155 -33.44 28.08 -38.95
C THR A 155 -34.30 26.87 -38.56
N ASN A 156 -35.61 27.05 -38.65
CA ASN A 156 -36.56 25.94 -38.62
C ASN A 156 -36.52 25.17 -39.96
N ARG A 157 -36.61 23.83 -39.93
CA ARG A 157 -37.76 23.12 -40.54
C ARG A 157 -37.70 21.58 -40.37
N THR A 158 -38.90 21.00 -40.30
CA THR A 158 -39.35 19.64 -40.74
C THR A 158 -38.30 18.52 -40.88
N GLY A 159 -38.43 17.35 -40.25
CA GLY A 159 -39.57 16.77 -39.54
C GLY A 159 -40.53 16.00 -40.45
N SER A 160 -40.33 14.69 -40.53
CA SER A 160 -41.29 13.68 -41.01
C SER A 160 -40.95 12.33 -40.38
N SER A 161 -41.92 11.41 -40.34
CA SER A 161 -41.81 10.12 -39.65
C SER A 161 -41.81 8.95 -40.64
N SER A 162 -41.28 7.80 -40.20
CA SER A 162 -42.02 6.52 -40.27
C SER A 162 -41.20 5.40 -39.62
N SER A 163 -41.89 4.33 -39.22
CA SER A 163 -41.32 3.13 -38.64
C SER A 163 -41.59 1.92 -39.54
N ARG A 164 -40.65 0.97 -39.58
CA ARG A 164 -41.01 -0.44 -39.75
C ARG A 164 -39.91 -1.36 -39.22
N SER A 165 -40.34 -2.45 -38.62
CA SER A 165 -39.50 -3.59 -38.25
C SER A 165 -39.60 -4.65 -39.33
N SER A 166 -38.53 -5.42 -39.55
CA SER A 166 -38.50 -6.57 -40.46
C SER A 166 -37.75 -7.73 -39.80
N THR A 167 -38.51 -8.71 -39.31
CA THR A 167 -38.01 -9.99 -38.82
C THR A 167 -37.53 -10.85 -39.99
N THR A 168 -36.36 -11.49 -39.86
CA THR A 168 -35.97 -12.61 -40.74
C THR A 168 -35.35 -13.72 -39.90
N SER A 169 -35.91 -14.93 -39.99
CA SER A 169 -35.48 -16.11 -39.23
C SER A 169 -35.44 -17.35 -40.13
N ARG A 170 -34.29 -18.02 -40.22
CA ARG A 170 -33.98 -19.30 -40.90
C ARG A 170 -32.52 -19.66 -40.55
N THR A 171 -32.07 -20.91 -40.42
CA THR A 171 -32.74 -22.23 -40.36
C THR A 171 -31.90 -23.11 -39.42
N SER A 172 -32.53 -23.95 -38.59
CA SER A 172 -31.84 -25.03 -37.86
C SER A 172 -31.90 -26.34 -38.65
N THR A 173 -30.80 -27.07 -38.73
CA THR A 173 -30.71 -28.37 -39.42
C THR A 173 -30.37 -29.47 -38.43
N THR A 174 -31.34 -30.35 -38.16
CA THR A 174 -31.16 -31.51 -37.26
C THR A 174 -30.67 -32.73 -38.05
N SER A 175 -29.73 -33.49 -37.49
CA SER A 175 -29.41 -34.84 -37.96
C SER A 175 -29.21 -35.76 -36.77
N ARG A 176 -30.01 -36.82 -36.69
CA ARG A 176 -30.09 -37.75 -35.55
C ARG A 176 -29.78 -39.17 -36.02
N THR A 177 -28.60 -39.67 -35.67
CA THR A 177 -28.16 -41.03 -36.07
C THR A 177 -28.07 -41.93 -34.85
N THR A 178 -29.07 -42.79 -34.67
CA THR A 178 -29.03 -43.91 -33.71
C THR A 178 -28.18 -45.06 -34.25
N LYS A 179 -27.30 -45.64 -33.43
CA LYS A 179 -26.74 -46.98 -33.67
C LYS A 179 -26.59 -47.77 -32.38
N THR A 180 -26.73 -49.09 -32.51
CA THR A 180 -26.99 -50.03 -31.41
C THR A 180 -25.71 -50.51 -30.74
N THR A 181 -25.86 -51.03 -29.52
CA THR A 181 -24.82 -51.63 -28.67
C THR A 181 -24.09 -52.82 -29.30
N THR A 182 -22.79 -52.89 -29.02
CA THR A 182 -22.02 -54.14 -28.98
C THR A 182 -21.34 -54.23 -27.62
N LYS A 183 -21.38 -55.40 -26.96
CA LYS A 183 -20.94 -55.56 -25.56
C LYS A 183 -19.67 -56.43 -25.52
N THR A 184 -18.54 -55.81 -25.17
CA THR A 184 -17.24 -56.50 -25.11
C THR A 184 -16.57 -56.20 -23.77
N THR A 185 -16.24 -57.24 -23.00
CA THR A 185 -15.66 -57.12 -21.65
C THR A 185 -14.13 -57.20 -21.70
N PRO A 186 -13.38 -56.16 -21.29
CA PRO A 186 -11.95 -56.27 -21.04
C PRO A 186 -11.69 -56.77 -19.61
N THR A 187 -10.77 -57.71 -19.43
CA THR A 187 -10.34 -58.19 -18.11
C THR A 187 -9.36 -57.23 -17.45
N THR A 188 -9.65 -56.80 -16.23
CA THR A 188 -8.79 -55.90 -15.45
C THR A 188 -7.52 -56.61 -14.99
N LYS A 189 -6.39 -56.32 -15.64
CA LYS A 189 -5.05 -56.58 -15.06
C LYS A 189 -4.59 -55.35 -14.28
N THR A 190 -4.46 -55.47 -12.97
CA THR A 190 -4.03 -54.40 -12.08
C THR A 190 -2.54 -54.09 -12.30
N ALA A 191 -2.24 -53.09 -13.11
CA ALA A 191 -0.91 -52.49 -13.18
C ALA A 191 -0.75 -51.51 -12.01
N ASN A 192 0.17 -51.82 -11.08
CA ASN A 192 0.53 -50.91 -9.98
C ASN A 192 1.34 -49.72 -10.52
N ILE A 193 0.66 -48.73 -11.11
CA ILE A 193 1.25 -47.43 -11.39
C ILE A 193 1.37 -46.69 -10.06
N LYS A 194 2.57 -46.74 -9.48
CA LYS A 194 2.98 -45.90 -8.35
C LYS A 194 2.70 -44.44 -8.72
N ALA A 195 1.76 -43.80 -8.02
CA ALA A 195 1.28 -42.46 -8.39
C ALA A 195 2.42 -41.44 -8.30
N MET A 196 2.90 -40.98 -9.46
CA MET A 196 3.75 -39.79 -9.52
C MET A 196 2.87 -38.58 -9.22
N ALA A 197 3.17 -37.86 -8.14
CA ALA A 197 2.55 -36.56 -7.89
C ALA A 197 3.03 -35.57 -8.96
N THR A 198 2.17 -35.26 -9.93
CA THR A 198 2.46 -34.31 -11.00
C THR A 198 2.43 -32.87 -10.44
N ASN A 199 3.53 -32.45 -9.83
CA ASN A 199 3.74 -31.14 -9.18
C ASN A 199 3.76 -29.93 -10.15
N THR A 200 3.13 -30.04 -11.32
CA THR A 200 3.18 -29.04 -12.40
C THR A 200 2.10 -27.97 -12.22
N CYS A 201 2.36 -27.00 -11.36
CA CYS A 201 1.69 -25.69 -11.40
C CYS A 201 2.43 -24.72 -12.32
N ALA A 202 1.69 -23.73 -12.83
CA ALA A 202 2.05 -22.83 -13.93
C ALA A 202 2.41 -23.56 -15.25
N SER A 203 1.46 -23.54 -16.20
CA SER A 203 1.81 -23.72 -17.61
C SER A 203 2.68 -22.56 -18.10
N GLY A 204 3.54 -22.82 -19.09
CA GLY A 204 4.41 -21.81 -19.68
C GLY A 204 3.63 -20.61 -20.24
N TYR A 205 4.20 -19.41 -20.13
CA TYR A 205 3.57 -18.18 -20.61
C TYR A 205 3.41 -18.21 -22.14
N ALA A 206 2.17 -18.42 -22.59
CA ALA A 206 1.80 -18.50 -24.00
C ALA A 206 1.34 -17.15 -24.60
N GLY A 207 1.76 -16.03 -24.01
CA GLY A 207 1.50 -14.70 -24.57
C GLY A 207 2.52 -14.34 -25.65
N SER A 208 2.10 -13.60 -26.68
CA SER A 208 3.02 -13.04 -27.66
C SER A 208 4.01 -12.06 -27.00
N HIS A 209 5.21 -11.92 -27.58
CA HIS A 209 6.37 -11.30 -26.94
C HIS A 209 6.26 -9.78 -26.69
N THR A 210 5.43 -9.39 -25.71
CA THR A 210 5.58 -8.14 -24.94
C THR A 210 6.34 -8.44 -23.63
N THR A 211 7.27 -9.39 -23.68
CA THR A 211 8.22 -9.68 -22.61
C THR A 211 9.20 -8.51 -22.50
N ILE A 212 9.48 -8.01 -21.30
CA ILE A 212 10.56 -7.04 -21.11
C ILE A 212 11.89 -7.76 -21.37
N SER A 213 12.60 -7.39 -22.44
CA SER A 213 13.94 -7.90 -22.73
C SER A 213 14.97 -7.23 -21.79
N GLY A 214 15.63 -8.05 -20.98
CA GLY A 214 16.56 -7.63 -19.94
C GLY A 214 16.60 -8.68 -18.81
N THR A 215 17.38 -8.43 -17.75
CA THR A 215 17.61 -9.36 -16.63
C THR A 215 16.43 -9.50 -15.65
N GLY A 216 15.22 -9.05 -16.02
CA GLY A 216 14.04 -9.03 -15.15
C GLY A 216 14.19 -8.19 -13.87
N THR A 217 15.24 -7.38 -13.79
CA THR A 217 15.70 -6.70 -12.57
C THR A 217 16.26 -5.33 -12.92
N LEU A 218 15.82 -4.28 -12.21
CA LEU A 218 16.47 -2.97 -12.28
C LEU A 218 17.80 -3.01 -11.48
N PRO A 219 18.76 -2.10 -11.75
CA PRO A 219 19.97 -2.01 -10.93
C PRO A 219 19.64 -1.76 -9.46
N ARG A 220 20.17 -2.59 -8.55
CA ARG A 220 19.94 -2.49 -7.09
C ARG A 220 20.14 -1.06 -6.59
N PRO A 221 19.27 -0.52 -5.72
CA PRO A 221 19.48 0.79 -5.12
C PRO A 221 20.81 0.86 -4.36
N THR A 222 21.74 1.65 -4.90
CA THR A 222 23.01 2.04 -4.25
C THR A 222 23.02 3.54 -3.94
N THR A 223 22.23 4.33 -4.67
CA THR A 223 22.14 5.78 -4.54
C THR A 223 20.72 6.25 -4.22
N TRP A 224 20.66 7.32 -3.43
CA TRP A 224 19.46 7.97 -2.91
C TRP A 224 18.81 8.88 -3.96
N VAL A 225 17.47 8.90 -3.99
CA VAL A 225 16.70 9.90 -4.74
C VAL A 225 16.76 11.22 -3.97
N LYS A 226 17.11 12.31 -4.65
CA LYS A 226 17.25 13.65 -4.07
C LYS A 226 16.17 14.58 -4.60
N ARG A 227 15.61 15.42 -3.74
CA ARG A 227 14.70 16.50 -4.12
C ARG A 227 15.43 17.83 -4.27
N SER A 228 15.09 18.60 -5.30
CA SER A 228 15.38 20.03 -5.40
C SER A 228 14.11 20.79 -5.77
N SER A 229 13.64 21.69 -4.89
CA SER A 229 12.30 22.30 -4.98
C SER A 229 11.22 21.20 -5.16
N GLN A 230 10.45 21.22 -6.25
CA GLN A 230 9.46 20.17 -6.56
C GLN A 230 10.03 18.95 -7.32
N GLN A 231 11.24 19.03 -7.88
CA GLN A 231 11.80 17.99 -8.74
C GLN A 231 12.49 16.90 -7.91
N LEU A 232 12.14 15.64 -8.17
CA LEU A 232 12.92 14.48 -7.72
C LEU A 232 13.95 14.09 -8.77
N THR A 233 15.12 13.64 -8.32
CA THR A 233 16.26 13.27 -9.16
C THR A 233 16.99 12.04 -8.64
N LEU A 234 17.53 11.23 -9.55
CA LEU A 234 18.39 10.09 -9.24
C LEU A 234 19.61 10.14 -10.17
N ASN A 235 20.81 10.12 -9.59
CA ASN A 235 22.08 10.21 -10.33
C ASN A 235 22.13 11.38 -11.34
N GLY A 236 21.60 12.56 -10.94
CA GLY A 236 21.54 13.78 -11.76
C GLY A 236 20.42 13.81 -12.81
N LYS A 237 19.73 12.70 -13.07
CA LYS A 237 18.59 12.63 -13.99
C LYS A 237 17.27 12.85 -13.24
N ASN A 238 16.25 13.35 -13.92
CA ASN A 238 14.90 13.44 -13.36
C ASN A 238 14.38 12.05 -12.99
N PHE A 239 13.72 11.95 -11.83
CA PHE A 239 13.09 10.74 -11.33
C PHE A 239 11.59 11.02 -11.11
N ARG A 240 10.72 10.14 -11.60
CA ARG A 240 9.30 10.11 -11.24
C ARG A 240 9.02 8.86 -10.43
N MET A 241 8.37 9.00 -9.28
CA MET A 241 7.92 7.88 -8.46
C MET A 241 6.69 7.23 -9.11
N VAL A 242 6.81 5.99 -9.59
CA VAL A 242 5.72 5.25 -10.23
C VAL A 242 5.79 3.73 -9.96
N GLY A 243 4.62 3.14 -9.76
CA GLY A 243 4.42 1.69 -9.57
C GLY A 243 3.21 1.37 -8.69
N PRO A 244 3.08 0.12 -8.21
CA PRO A 244 1.94 -0.32 -7.42
C PRO A 244 2.11 -0.12 -5.90
N ASN A 245 0.97 -0.01 -5.22
CA ASN A 245 0.82 -0.38 -3.82
C ASN A 245 0.72 -1.91 -3.73
N ILE A 246 1.46 -2.49 -2.78
CA ILE A 246 1.41 -3.91 -2.45
C ILE A 246 1.33 -4.00 -0.92
N TYR A 247 0.19 -3.54 -0.38
CA TYR A 247 0.05 -3.24 1.04
C TYR A 247 0.32 -4.46 1.94
N TRP A 248 -0.09 -5.66 1.50
CA TRP A 248 0.01 -6.96 2.19
C TRP A 248 1.41 -7.62 2.15
N LEU A 249 2.45 -6.97 1.61
CA LEU A 249 3.69 -7.66 1.27
C LEU A 249 4.47 -8.26 2.47
N CYS A 250 4.27 -7.77 3.68
CA CYS A 250 4.93 -8.31 4.89
C CYS A 250 3.98 -9.12 5.80
N ASN A 251 2.71 -8.71 5.91
CA ASN A 251 1.67 -9.45 6.62
C ASN A 251 0.51 -9.74 5.64
N ASP A 252 0.16 -11.01 5.44
CA ASP A 252 -0.80 -11.42 4.42
C ASP A 252 -2.26 -11.25 4.87
N GLU A 253 -3.15 -10.96 3.94
CA GLU A 253 -4.59 -10.87 4.21
C GLU A 253 -5.39 -12.05 3.66
N ASN A 254 -4.94 -12.66 2.57
CA ASN A 254 -5.76 -13.51 1.70
C ASN A 254 -5.30 -14.98 1.67
N VAL A 255 -4.14 -15.32 2.25
CA VAL A 255 -3.66 -16.72 2.35
C VAL A 255 -3.19 -17.01 3.78
N GLY A 256 -3.67 -18.12 4.34
CA GLY A 256 -3.36 -18.53 5.72
C GLY A 256 -4.19 -17.74 6.74
N THR A 257 -3.60 -17.43 7.89
CA THR A 257 -4.25 -16.57 8.89
C THR A 257 -4.05 -15.09 8.53
N ARG A 258 -5.12 -14.29 8.58
CA ARG A 258 -5.06 -12.85 8.33
C ARG A 258 -4.06 -12.17 9.29
N GLY A 259 -3.09 -11.43 8.74
CA GLY A 259 -1.98 -10.80 9.44
C GLY A 259 -0.71 -11.67 9.60
N TYR A 260 -0.73 -12.95 9.19
CA TYR A 260 0.46 -13.82 9.30
C TYR A 260 1.59 -13.36 8.35
N PRO A 261 2.88 -13.57 8.69
CA PRO A 261 3.99 -13.35 7.78
C PRO A 261 3.77 -13.90 6.37
N THR A 262 3.87 -13.03 5.36
CA THR A 262 3.66 -13.36 3.94
C THR A 262 4.68 -14.39 3.42
N ASP A 263 4.28 -15.30 2.54
CA ASP A 263 5.24 -16.26 1.96
C ASP A 263 6.29 -15.58 1.03
N LYS A 264 7.54 -16.02 1.13
CA LYS A 264 8.68 -15.50 0.35
C LYS A 264 8.58 -15.81 -1.15
N GLY A 265 7.79 -16.79 -1.57
CA GLY A 265 7.37 -16.99 -2.96
C GLY A 265 6.39 -15.90 -3.44
N ARG A 266 5.31 -15.67 -2.69
CA ARG A 266 4.31 -14.62 -2.96
C ARG A 266 4.96 -13.23 -3.08
N ILE A 267 5.90 -12.91 -2.19
CA ILE A 267 6.68 -11.67 -2.25
C ILE A 267 7.43 -11.52 -3.59
N ARG A 268 8.12 -12.57 -4.04
CA ARG A 268 8.87 -12.56 -5.30
C ARG A 268 7.96 -12.40 -6.52
N GLU A 269 6.82 -13.08 -6.57
CA GLU A 269 5.84 -12.93 -7.66
C GLU A 269 5.28 -11.51 -7.71
N ALA A 270 4.91 -10.91 -6.58
CA ALA A 270 4.37 -9.54 -6.54
C ALA A 270 5.41 -8.47 -6.94
N LEU A 271 6.67 -8.64 -6.52
CA LEU A 271 7.78 -7.78 -6.95
C LEU A 271 8.13 -7.97 -8.43
N ALA A 272 8.10 -9.20 -8.95
CA ALA A 272 8.27 -9.49 -10.37
C ALA A 272 7.16 -8.87 -11.22
N ILE A 273 5.90 -8.92 -10.77
CA ILE A 273 4.77 -8.21 -11.38
C ILE A 273 5.03 -6.70 -11.42
N ALA A 274 5.49 -6.09 -10.32
CA ALA A 274 5.80 -4.66 -10.30
C ALA A 274 6.87 -4.28 -11.35
N VAL A 275 7.96 -5.05 -11.47
CA VAL A 275 8.97 -4.83 -12.52
C VAL A 275 8.41 -5.08 -13.93
N ALA A 276 7.56 -6.09 -14.11
CA ALA A 276 6.90 -6.38 -15.39
C ALA A 276 5.88 -5.30 -15.82
N MET A 277 5.28 -4.59 -14.85
CA MET A 277 4.52 -3.35 -15.08
C MET A 277 5.41 -2.11 -15.30
N GLY A 278 6.74 -2.27 -15.32
CA GLY A 278 7.71 -1.20 -15.52
C GLY A 278 7.95 -0.30 -14.31
N ALA A 279 7.54 -0.70 -13.11
CA ALA A 279 7.67 0.12 -11.91
C ALA A 279 9.13 0.41 -11.54
N ASN A 280 9.36 1.59 -10.95
CA ASN A 280 10.62 1.90 -10.26
C ASN A 280 10.45 2.01 -8.74
N SER A 281 9.20 2.10 -8.27
CA SER A 281 8.83 2.33 -6.88
C SER A 281 7.65 1.45 -6.47
N ILE A 282 7.58 1.05 -5.20
CA ILE A 282 6.47 0.31 -4.59
C ILE A 282 6.15 0.88 -3.21
N ARG A 283 4.87 0.82 -2.79
CA ARG A 283 4.40 1.31 -1.49
C ARG A 283 3.83 0.15 -0.67
N LEU A 284 4.35 -0.04 0.54
CA LEU A 284 4.24 -1.29 1.31
C LEU A 284 3.74 -1.03 2.74
N THR A 285 2.42 -0.90 2.92
CA THR A 285 1.80 -0.52 4.19
C THR A 285 2.16 -1.47 5.33
N THR A 286 1.92 -2.79 5.21
CA THR A 286 2.24 -3.75 6.30
C THR A 286 3.72 -3.80 6.66
N CYS A 287 4.61 -3.50 5.72
CA CYS A 287 6.05 -3.51 5.97
C CYS A 287 6.53 -2.36 6.87
N GLY A 288 5.75 -1.28 6.99
CA GLY A 288 6.00 -0.16 7.91
C GLY A 288 4.96 0.02 9.02
N VAL A 289 3.73 -0.52 8.86
CA VAL A 289 2.66 -0.54 9.86
C VAL A 289 2.37 -1.98 10.26
N SER A 290 2.76 -2.37 11.47
CA SER A 290 2.57 -3.74 11.95
C SER A 290 2.46 -3.74 13.48
N VAL A 291 1.28 -3.38 14.00
CA VAL A 291 1.03 -3.09 15.43
C VAL A 291 -0.27 -3.70 15.99
N GLY A 292 -0.22 -4.31 17.17
CA GLY A 292 -1.40 -4.65 17.97
C GLY A 292 -2.03 -6.04 17.75
N SER A 293 -1.33 -6.98 17.10
CA SER A 293 -1.76 -8.37 16.96
C SER A 293 -0.56 -9.31 17.00
N ARG A 294 -0.76 -10.57 17.44
CA ARG A 294 0.28 -11.57 17.72
C ARG A 294 1.15 -12.01 16.53
N TYR A 295 0.85 -11.53 15.33
CA TYR A 295 1.57 -11.86 14.08
C TYR A 295 2.35 -10.67 13.51
N LEU A 296 2.32 -9.52 14.20
CA LEU A 296 2.84 -8.24 13.74
C LEU A 296 4.15 -7.88 14.46
N LEU A 297 4.87 -6.86 13.97
CA LEU A 297 6.15 -6.43 14.57
C LEU A 297 6.02 -6.06 16.05
N GLU A 298 5.01 -5.26 16.42
CA GLU A 298 4.75 -4.84 17.80
C GLU A 298 3.39 -5.37 18.27
N PRO A 299 3.26 -6.63 18.73
CA PRO A 299 1.99 -7.20 19.17
C PRO A 299 1.39 -6.45 20.37
N THR A 300 2.22 -5.90 21.24
CA THR A 300 1.82 -5.13 22.44
C THR A 300 2.82 -4.02 22.70
N ARG A 301 2.36 -2.83 23.09
CA ARG A 301 3.17 -1.63 23.35
C ARG A 301 4.54 -1.89 24.00
N GLY A 302 5.61 -1.47 23.34
CA GLY A 302 7.00 -1.59 23.77
C GLY A 302 7.63 -2.97 23.58
N ARG A 303 6.85 -4.01 23.23
CA ARG A 303 7.33 -5.38 22.99
C ARG A 303 7.24 -5.69 21.50
N PHE A 304 8.41 -5.78 20.86
CA PHE A 304 8.53 -6.26 19.49
C PHE A 304 8.74 -7.79 19.47
N ASP A 305 8.15 -8.47 18.49
CA ASP A 305 8.40 -9.89 18.24
C ASP A 305 9.68 -10.08 17.42
N SER A 306 10.54 -11.00 17.84
CA SER A 306 11.82 -11.26 17.14
C SER A 306 11.64 -12.01 15.83
N SER A 307 10.60 -12.84 15.71
CA SER A 307 10.33 -13.66 14.53
C SER A 307 9.71 -12.85 13.37
N ALA A 308 8.85 -11.89 13.70
CA ALA A 308 8.15 -11.05 12.71
C ALA A 308 9.12 -10.24 11.82
N TRP A 309 10.33 -9.90 12.32
CA TRP A 309 11.30 -9.13 11.53
C TRP A 309 11.80 -9.84 10.27
N ASP A 310 11.90 -11.18 10.25
CA ASP A 310 12.52 -11.90 9.13
C ASP A 310 11.81 -11.61 7.80
N ILE A 311 10.48 -11.54 7.79
CA ILE A 311 9.74 -11.29 6.55
C ILE A 311 9.82 -9.82 6.11
N HIS A 312 9.85 -8.88 7.06
CA HIS A 312 10.07 -7.46 6.77
C HIS A 312 11.47 -7.23 6.20
N ASP A 313 12.49 -7.83 6.83
CA ASP A 313 13.87 -7.73 6.38
C ASP A 313 14.03 -8.35 4.98
N TYR A 314 13.40 -9.50 4.74
CA TYR A 314 13.36 -10.16 3.43
C TYR A 314 12.64 -9.34 2.37
N ALA A 315 11.49 -8.72 2.68
CA ALA A 315 10.72 -7.91 1.72
C ALA A 315 11.52 -6.70 1.23
N ILE A 316 12.20 -5.98 2.14
CA ILE A 316 13.09 -4.87 1.79
C ILE A 316 14.30 -5.37 0.97
N PHE A 317 14.91 -6.48 1.36
CA PHE A 317 15.99 -7.09 0.58
C PHE A 317 15.56 -7.47 -0.83
N ALA A 318 14.42 -8.14 -0.96
CA ALA A 318 13.87 -8.59 -2.23
C ALA A 318 13.54 -7.40 -3.15
N ALA A 319 12.86 -6.36 -2.64
CA ALA A 319 12.60 -5.15 -3.40
C ALA A 319 13.90 -4.55 -3.98
N GLY A 320 14.95 -4.47 -3.16
CA GLY A 320 16.28 -4.02 -3.59
C GLY A 320 16.95 -4.94 -4.62
N ARG A 321 16.71 -6.25 -4.58
CA ARG A 321 17.19 -7.22 -5.59
C ARG A 321 16.45 -7.11 -6.93
N TYR A 322 15.16 -6.78 -6.92
CA TYR A 322 14.39 -6.41 -8.12
C TYR A 322 14.72 -4.99 -8.63
N GLY A 323 15.50 -4.21 -7.87
CA GLY A 323 15.92 -2.85 -8.19
C GLY A 323 14.88 -1.76 -7.89
N LEU A 324 13.77 -2.16 -7.27
CA LEU A 324 12.66 -1.30 -6.87
C LEU A 324 13.04 -0.45 -5.65
N ARG A 325 12.39 0.70 -5.52
CA ARG A 325 12.50 1.59 -4.36
C ARG A 325 11.22 1.57 -3.54
N VAL A 326 11.35 1.61 -2.23
CA VAL A 326 10.23 1.42 -1.29
C VAL A 326 9.78 2.75 -0.70
N VAL A 327 8.46 2.91 -0.61
CA VAL A 327 7.75 3.87 0.25
C VAL A 327 7.16 3.09 1.43
N LEU A 328 7.46 3.54 2.66
CA LEU A 328 6.95 2.93 3.90
C LEU A 328 6.08 3.92 4.70
N PRO A 329 4.75 3.74 4.70
CA PRO A 329 3.86 4.31 5.71
C PRO A 329 4.21 3.76 7.10
N LEU A 330 4.33 4.65 8.09
CA LEU A 330 4.75 4.29 9.46
C LEU A 330 3.58 4.07 10.44
N VAL A 331 2.37 4.50 10.09
CA VAL A 331 1.11 4.18 10.79
C VAL A 331 -0.03 4.20 9.77
N ASP A 332 -1.16 3.57 10.08
CA ASP A 332 -2.38 3.69 9.28
C ASP A 332 -3.40 4.64 9.94
N ASN A 333 -4.16 5.40 9.16
CA ASN A 333 -5.28 6.18 9.67
C ASN A 333 -6.43 5.27 10.15
N TYR A 334 -6.52 4.04 9.64
CA TYR A 334 -7.60 3.11 9.96
C TYR A 334 -7.27 2.12 11.09
N ALA A 335 -8.24 1.29 11.44
CA ALA A 335 -8.08 0.12 12.29
C ALA A 335 -8.28 -1.13 11.43
N TYR A 336 -7.20 -1.68 10.90
CA TYR A 336 -7.21 -2.88 10.03
C TYR A 336 -6.38 -4.01 10.66
N TYR A 337 -6.22 -5.14 9.97
CA TYR A 337 -5.56 -6.33 10.54
C TYR A 337 -4.09 -6.11 10.92
N HIS A 338 -3.42 -5.14 10.29
CA HIS A 338 -2.05 -4.70 10.59
C HIS A 338 -1.96 -3.57 11.63
N GLY A 339 -3.10 -3.13 12.18
CA GLY A 339 -3.22 -2.04 13.14
C GLY A 339 -3.23 -0.65 12.50
N GLY A 340 -2.98 0.37 13.32
CA GLY A 340 -2.96 1.78 12.91
C GLY A 340 -3.05 2.72 14.11
N LYS A 341 -3.45 3.98 13.89
CA LYS A 341 -3.49 5.03 14.92
C LYS A 341 -4.33 4.65 16.14
N TYR A 342 -5.40 3.89 15.91
CA TYR A 342 -6.30 3.38 16.95
C TYR A 342 -5.64 2.33 17.86
N THR A 343 -4.62 1.59 17.38
CA THR A 343 -3.82 0.69 18.23
C THR A 343 -3.07 1.48 19.29
N PHE A 344 -2.35 2.54 18.88
CA PHE A 344 -1.61 3.41 19.80
C PHE A 344 -2.55 4.12 20.80
N LEU A 345 -3.75 4.53 20.38
CA LEU A 345 -4.77 5.08 21.28
C LEU A 345 -5.20 4.08 22.35
N LYS A 346 -5.52 2.84 21.94
CA LYS A 346 -5.98 1.77 22.85
C LYS A 346 -4.94 1.39 23.90
N TRP A 347 -3.66 1.33 23.53
CA TRP A 347 -2.58 1.02 24.46
C TRP A 347 -2.38 2.05 25.60
N PHE A 348 -2.98 3.25 25.49
CA PHE A 348 -3.02 4.27 26.54
C PHE A 348 -4.46 4.56 27.04
N GLY A 349 -5.45 3.73 26.73
CA GLY A 349 -6.85 3.98 27.09
C GLY A 349 -7.40 5.32 26.56
N SER A 350 -6.80 5.85 25.49
CA SER A 350 -7.10 7.19 24.98
C SER A 350 -8.34 7.19 24.09
N SER A 351 -9.17 8.23 24.21
CA SER A 351 -10.44 8.29 23.49
C SER A 351 -10.25 8.27 21.97
N GLU A 352 -10.91 7.32 21.31
CA GLU A 352 -10.99 7.19 19.85
C GLU A 352 -12.00 8.19 19.21
N SER A 353 -12.59 9.06 20.03
CA SER A 353 -13.55 10.09 19.58
C SER A 353 -12.91 11.12 18.62
N ASN A 354 -13.75 11.83 17.88
CA ASN A 354 -13.35 12.70 16.76
C ASN A 354 -12.38 11.98 15.79
N PHE A 355 -12.79 10.80 15.32
CA PHE A 355 -12.04 9.98 14.36
C PHE A 355 -10.58 9.74 14.79
N GLY A 356 -10.33 9.48 16.08
CA GLY A 356 -9.00 9.22 16.61
C GLY A 356 -8.03 10.41 16.56
N ALA A 357 -8.50 11.65 16.43
CA ALA A 357 -7.64 12.85 16.36
C ALA A 357 -6.69 13.01 17.57
N ASN A 358 -7.00 12.39 18.71
CA ASN A 358 -6.12 12.31 19.88
C ASN A 358 -4.75 11.67 19.58
N PHE A 359 -4.61 10.91 18.50
CA PHE A 359 -3.32 10.38 18.04
C PHE A 359 -2.31 11.49 17.69
N TYR A 360 -2.80 12.67 17.31
CA TYR A 360 -1.95 13.82 16.98
C TYR A 360 -1.62 14.71 18.18
N THR A 361 -2.34 14.57 19.30
CA THR A 361 -2.34 15.56 20.41
C THR A 361 -2.05 14.97 21.79
N ASN A 362 -2.40 13.72 22.07
CA ASN A 362 -2.02 13.08 23.33
C ASN A 362 -0.51 12.79 23.33
N LYS A 363 0.23 13.46 24.22
CA LYS A 363 1.69 13.36 24.29
C LYS A 363 2.17 11.91 24.40
N HIS A 364 1.55 11.06 25.22
CA HIS A 364 2.00 9.68 25.43
C HIS A 364 1.83 8.83 24.16
N VAL A 365 0.73 9.03 23.43
CA VAL A 365 0.44 8.36 22.15
C VAL A 365 1.44 8.81 21.07
N VAL A 366 1.77 10.11 21.04
CA VAL A 366 2.78 10.67 20.13
C VAL A 366 4.20 10.22 20.50
N ASP A 367 4.54 10.14 21.79
CA ASP A 367 5.83 9.64 22.27
C ASP A 367 6.04 8.18 21.87
N GLU A 368 5.01 7.33 22.03
CA GLU A 368 5.09 5.91 21.67
C GLU A 368 5.17 5.70 20.16
N PHE A 369 4.43 6.47 19.37
CA PHE A 369 4.60 6.44 17.92
C PHE A 369 6.04 6.84 17.51
N ARG A 370 6.65 7.81 18.20
CA ARG A 370 8.06 8.17 18.00
C ARG A 370 9.02 7.06 18.41
N ASN A 371 8.71 6.26 19.44
CA ASN A 371 9.47 5.07 19.79
C ASN A 371 9.39 4.02 18.68
N TYR A 372 8.18 3.67 18.22
CA TYR A 372 7.96 2.73 17.11
C TYR A 372 8.73 3.12 15.85
N VAL A 373 8.62 4.39 15.41
CA VAL A 373 9.37 4.93 14.27
C VAL A 373 10.89 4.80 14.49
N THR A 374 11.38 5.09 15.70
CA THR A 374 12.82 4.99 16.01
C THR A 374 13.33 3.55 15.95
N THR A 375 12.54 2.59 16.44
CA THR A 375 12.85 1.16 16.41
C THR A 375 12.83 0.62 14.98
N VAL A 376 11.75 0.82 14.22
CA VAL A 376 11.61 0.33 12.84
C VAL A 376 12.68 0.93 11.93
N MET A 377 12.94 2.24 12.00
CA MET A 377 14.01 2.86 11.20
C MET A 377 15.41 2.40 11.61
N SER A 378 15.61 1.95 12.84
CA SER A 378 16.92 1.49 13.34
C SER A 378 17.13 -0.03 13.21
N ARG A 379 16.14 -0.80 12.74
CA ARG A 379 16.28 -2.24 12.47
C ARG A 379 17.50 -2.51 11.58
N TYR A 380 18.43 -3.33 12.05
CA TYR A 380 19.50 -3.89 11.23
C TYR A 380 18.98 -5.10 10.45
N ASN A 381 19.01 -4.99 9.12
CA ASN A 381 18.56 -6.01 8.20
C ASN A 381 19.68 -7.04 7.93
N PRO A 382 19.51 -8.32 8.33
CA PRO A 382 20.54 -9.34 8.16
C PRO A 382 20.71 -9.79 6.70
N TYR A 383 19.76 -9.51 5.80
CA TYR A 383 19.85 -9.81 4.36
C TYR A 383 20.54 -8.70 3.57
N THR A 384 20.27 -7.41 3.87
CA THR A 384 20.92 -6.27 3.18
C THR A 384 22.23 -5.81 3.82
N LYS A 385 22.48 -6.23 5.08
CA LYS A 385 23.61 -5.86 5.94
C LYS A 385 23.66 -4.37 6.32
N LYS A 386 22.49 -3.73 6.47
CA LYS A 386 22.36 -2.29 6.81
C LYS A 386 21.24 -2.05 7.81
N ALA A 387 21.30 -0.93 8.54
CA ALA A 387 20.10 -0.40 9.19
C ALA A 387 19.09 0.11 8.14
N TYR A 388 17.79 0.00 8.40
CA TYR A 388 16.74 0.46 7.48
C TYR A 388 16.92 1.93 7.07
N LYS A 389 17.22 2.81 8.04
CA LYS A 389 17.56 4.23 7.83
C LYS A 389 18.76 4.50 6.89
N ASP A 390 19.62 3.51 6.66
CA ASP A 390 20.82 3.59 5.82
C ASP A 390 20.72 2.78 4.51
N ASP A 391 19.61 2.08 4.25
CA ASP A 391 19.42 1.35 2.99
C ASP A 391 18.68 2.22 1.95
N PRO A 392 19.35 2.66 0.84
CA PRO A 392 18.72 3.45 -0.24
C PRO A 392 17.64 2.67 -1.02
N THR A 393 17.40 1.40 -0.68
CA THR A 393 16.20 0.67 -1.09
C THR A 393 14.94 1.29 -0.50
N ILE A 394 14.98 1.76 0.75
CA ILE A 394 13.91 2.56 1.35
C ILE A 394 14.13 4.03 0.93
N MET A 395 13.42 4.43 -0.11
CA MET A 395 13.57 5.76 -0.73
C MET A 395 12.85 6.83 0.08
N ALA A 396 11.65 6.52 0.58
CA ALA A 396 10.83 7.47 1.30
C ALA A 396 10.14 6.83 2.51
N TRP A 397 10.11 7.59 3.60
CA TRP A 397 9.29 7.30 4.77
C TRP A 397 8.06 8.21 4.74
N GLU A 398 6.90 7.65 5.02
CA GLU A 398 5.62 8.34 4.96
C GLU A 398 5.03 8.37 6.37
N THR A 399 4.67 9.56 6.87
CA THR A 399 4.34 9.71 8.29
C THR A 399 3.06 8.98 8.72
N GLY A 400 2.25 8.53 7.75
CA GLY A 400 1.21 7.51 7.89
C GLY A 400 0.40 7.38 6.59
N ASN A 401 -0.40 6.33 6.45
CA ASN A 401 -1.40 6.19 5.39
C ASN A 401 -2.62 7.08 5.70
N GLU A 402 -3.15 7.80 4.70
CA GLU A 402 -4.41 8.58 4.74
C GLU A 402 -4.66 9.44 5.99
N LEU A 403 -3.62 10.07 6.53
CA LEU A 403 -3.71 10.84 7.78
C LEU A 403 -4.59 12.09 7.66
N GLY A 404 -5.44 12.26 8.66
CA GLY A 404 -6.52 13.24 8.66
C GLY A 404 -7.83 12.69 8.09
N GLY A 405 -7.82 11.47 7.52
CA GLY A 405 -8.95 10.89 6.80
C GLY A 405 -9.39 11.72 5.59
N TYR A 406 -10.34 11.22 4.81
CA TYR A 406 -10.82 11.83 3.55
C TYR A 406 -10.89 13.37 3.58
N MET A 407 -9.91 14.01 2.95
CA MET A 407 -9.70 15.46 2.87
C MET A 407 -9.71 16.20 4.23
N GLY A 408 -9.24 15.57 5.31
CA GLY A 408 -9.16 16.16 6.64
C GLY A 408 -10.43 16.04 7.51
N ASN A 409 -11.30 15.05 7.27
CA ASN A 409 -12.48 14.76 8.10
C ASN A 409 -12.15 14.55 9.60
N ASP A 410 -11.01 13.94 9.89
CA ASP A 410 -10.51 13.66 11.24
C ASP A 410 -9.79 14.89 11.84
N GLY A 411 -9.69 15.97 11.06
CA GLY A 411 -8.76 17.07 11.25
C GLY A 411 -7.39 16.75 10.65
N TYR A 412 -6.86 17.63 9.80
CA TYR A 412 -5.51 17.46 9.26
C TYR A 412 -4.45 17.36 10.37
N PRO A 413 -3.42 16.50 10.21
CA PRO A 413 -2.29 16.44 11.13
C PRO A 413 -1.72 17.84 11.45
N PRO A 414 -1.70 18.28 12.72
CA PRO A 414 -1.25 19.61 13.09
C PRO A 414 0.23 19.84 12.71
N TYR A 415 0.58 21.06 12.31
CA TYR A 415 1.96 21.42 11.92
C TYR A 415 3.01 20.92 12.93
N ALA A 416 2.76 21.09 14.22
CA ALA A 416 3.66 20.67 15.29
C ALA A 416 3.89 19.14 15.30
N TRP A 417 2.85 18.35 15.03
CA TRP A 417 2.95 16.89 14.93
C TRP A 417 3.75 16.50 13.67
N THR A 418 3.35 16.96 12.48
CA THR A 418 4.05 16.59 11.23
C THR A 418 5.51 17.06 11.22
N ASN A 419 5.81 18.26 11.75
CA ASN A 419 7.18 18.74 11.90
C ASN A 419 7.99 17.93 12.94
N SER A 420 7.34 17.42 14.01
CA SER A 420 7.97 16.56 15.03
C SER A 420 8.32 15.18 14.48
N ILE A 421 7.39 14.52 13.77
CA ILE A 421 7.61 13.19 13.18
C ILE A 421 8.55 13.26 11.98
N ALA A 422 8.31 14.17 11.01
CA ALA A 422 9.21 14.34 9.87
C ALA A 422 10.63 14.78 10.31
N GLY A 423 10.73 15.58 11.37
CA GLY A 423 12.02 15.95 11.98
C GLY A 423 12.75 14.75 12.59
N LEU A 424 12.03 13.86 13.29
CA LEU A 424 12.59 12.60 13.80
C LEU A 424 13.10 11.72 12.65
N ILE A 425 12.28 11.49 11.63
CA ILE A 425 12.65 10.70 10.45
C ILE A 425 13.89 11.29 9.76
N LYS A 426 13.96 12.61 9.57
CA LYS A 426 15.15 13.28 9.01
C LYS A 426 16.39 13.21 9.90
N SER A 427 16.23 13.15 11.23
CA SER A 427 17.38 12.97 12.14
C SER A 427 17.93 11.54 12.12
N LEU A 428 17.06 10.55 11.89
CA LEU A 428 17.43 9.13 11.79
C LEU A 428 17.96 8.77 10.39
N SER A 429 17.35 9.29 9.33
CA SER A 429 17.70 9.03 7.93
C SER A 429 17.77 10.33 7.13
N PRO A 430 18.85 11.13 7.24
CA PRO A 430 18.95 12.43 6.56
C PRO A 430 19.02 12.35 5.03
N LYS A 431 19.24 11.14 4.46
CA LYS A 431 19.39 10.90 3.02
C LYS A 431 18.11 10.41 2.33
N SER A 432 17.13 9.89 3.08
CA SER A 432 15.83 9.46 2.56
C SER A 432 14.89 10.65 2.35
N LEU A 433 13.82 10.45 1.58
CA LEU A 433 12.74 11.43 1.42
C LEU A 433 11.68 11.25 2.53
N VAL A 434 10.91 12.31 2.80
CA VAL A 434 9.75 12.24 3.72
C VAL A 434 8.48 12.69 3.02
N ILE A 435 7.44 11.86 3.12
CA ILE A 435 6.06 12.14 2.66
C ILE A 435 5.21 12.47 3.90
N ASP A 436 4.34 13.48 3.83
CA ASP A 436 3.49 13.90 4.94
C ASP A 436 2.25 13.00 5.20
N GLY A 437 1.96 12.09 4.28
CA GLY A 437 1.03 10.98 4.50
C GLY A 437 -0.44 11.38 4.65
N THR A 438 -0.82 12.58 4.19
CA THR A 438 -2.19 13.08 4.30
C THR A 438 -3.10 12.50 3.23
N ASP A 439 -4.37 12.27 3.57
CA ASP A 439 -5.40 12.06 2.56
C ASP A 439 -5.82 13.41 1.95
N GLY A 440 -4.98 13.88 1.01
CA GLY A 440 -5.15 15.11 0.24
C GLY A 440 -4.73 16.38 0.97
N ILE A 441 -3.97 17.25 0.31
CA ILE A 441 -3.49 18.51 0.92
C ILE A 441 -4.46 19.68 0.82
N TYR A 442 -5.58 19.56 0.11
CA TYR A 442 -6.56 20.62 -0.02
C TYR A 442 -8.03 20.15 0.01
N ASN A 443 -8.71 20.43 1.12
CA ASN A 443 -10.14 20.21 1.24
C ASN A 443 -10.91 21.22 0.38
N SER A 444 -11.41 20.77 -0.76
CA SER A 444 -12.14 21.61 -1.71
C SER A 444 -13.45 22.20 -1.18
N SER A 445 -14.04 21.64 -0.12
CA SER A 445 -15.27 22.13 0.54
C SER A 445 -14.97 23.24 1.54
N THR A 446 -14.06 23.01 2.49
CA THR A 446 -13.71 23.95 3.57
C THR A 446 -12.65 24.97 3.19
N LYS A 447 -11.96 24.75 2.05
CA LYS A 447 -10.75 25.49 1.60
C LYS A 447 -9.54 25.33 2.53
N ALA A 448 -9.59 24.40 3.49
CA ALA A 448 -8.46 24.08 4.36
C ALA A 448 -7.30 23.48 3.54
N VAL A 449 -6.08 23.77 3.97
CA VAL A 449 -4.84 23.23 3.40
C VAL A 449 -4.12 22.46 4.49
N ALA A 450 -3.62 21.26 4.19
CA ALA A 450 -2.82 20.48 5.13
C ALA A 450 -1.59 21.27 5.59
N PRO A 451 -1.43 21.55 6.89
CA PRO A 451 -0.35 22.41 7.36
C PRO A 451 1.02 21.70 7.35
N GLY A 452 1.03 20.37 7.26
CA GLY A 452 2.22 19.52 7.18
C GLY A 452 3.17 19.90 6.03
N GLY A 453 2.64 20.29 4.87
CA GLY A 453 3.43 20.75 3.72
C GLY A 453 4.32 21.97 4.00
N GLY A 454 4.01 22.76 5.04
CA GLY A 454 4.87 23.85 5.52
C GLY A 454 6.15 23.40 6.25
N SER A 455 6.23 22.13 6.68
CA SER A 455 7.40 21.58 7.38
C SER A 455 8.64 21.63 6.51
N LYS A 456 9.80 22.05 7.07
CA LYS A 456 11.08 22.02 6.34
C LYS A 456 11.61 20.58 6.11
N TYR A 457 11.10 19.61 6.87
CA TYR A 457 11.57 18.21 6.84
C TYR A 457 10.79 17.32 5.86
N VAL A 458 9.55 17.69 5.53
CA VAL A 458 8.75 17.06 4.48
C VAL A 458 9.37 17.39 3.11
N ASP A 459 9.44 16.41 2.21
CA ASP A 459 9.90 16.56 0.84
C ASP A 459 8.77 16.45 -0.18
N ILE A 460 7.80 15.58 0.10
CA ILE A 460 6.69 15.22 -0.77
C ILE A 460 5.40 15.47 -0.01
N VAL A 461 4.43 16.08 -0.68
CA VAL A 461 3.04 16.19 -0.23
C VAL A 461 2.19 15.15 -0.97
N THR A 462 1.17 14.57 -0.33
CA THR A 462 0.41 13.45 -0.93
C THR A 462 -1.13 13.59 -0.89
N ASP A 463 -1.79 12.92 -1.84
CA ASP A 463 -3.24 12.85 -2.07
C ASP A 463 -3.64 11.48 -2.64
N HIS A 464 -4.87 11.02 -2.38
CA HIS A 464 -5.39 9.70 -2.76
C HIS A 464 -6.68 9.84 -3.61
N ALA A 465 -6.61 9.42 -4.88
CA ALA A 465 -7.61 9.82 -5.87
C ALA A 465 -8.76 8.79 -6.03
N TYR A 466 -9.72 8.81 -5.10
CA TYR A 466 -10.91 7.94 -5.09
C TYR A 466 -12.25 8.72 -5.07
N PRO A 467 -13.05 8.69 -6.16
CA PRO A 467 -12.68 8.25 -7.51
C PRO A 467 -11.66 9.21 -8.15
N ARG A 468 -10.89 8.72 -9.13
CA ARG A 468 -9.82 9.51 -9.75
C ARG A 468 -10.32 10.84 -10.33
N SER A 469 -9.65 11.94 -9.97
CA SER A 469 -9.98 13.27 -10.49
C SER A 469 -8.74 14.14 -10.70
N TYR A 470 -8.51 14.56 -11.94
CA TYR A 470 -7.49 15.56 -12.25
C TYR A 470 -7.93 16.98 -11.88
N ALA A 471 -9.23 17.22 -11.64
CA ALA A 471 -9.72 18.50 -11.14
C ALA A 471 -9.25 18.76 -9.70
N LEU A 472 -9.21 17.73 -8.86
CA LEU A 472 -8.61 17.77 -7.52
C LEU A 472 -7.12 18.10 -7.60
N ILE A 473 -6.35 17.27 -8.30
CA ILE A 473 -4.92 17.43 -8.57
C ILE A 473 -4.57 18.86 -9.07
N LYS A 474 -5.36 19.40 -10.00
CA LYS A 474 -5.16 20.74 -10.57
C LYS A 474 -5.28 21.86 -9.52
N SER A 475 -6.05 21.66 -8.46
CA SER A 475 -6.12 22.59 -7.33
C SER A 475 -4.94 22.46 -6.34
N GLU A 476 -4.30 21.29 -6.29
CA GLU A 476 -3.17 21.02 -5.38
C GLU A 476 -1.79 21.37 -5.96
N ILE A 477 -1.59 21.25 -7.27
CA ILE A 477 -0.36 21.67 -7.97
C ILE A 477 0.16 23.07 -7.55
N PRO A 478 -0.67 24.14 -7.46
CA PRO A 478 -0.20 25.44 -6.98
C PRO A 478 0.14 25.46 -5.48
N ILE A 479 -0.46 24.59 -4.67
CA ILE A 479 -0.21 24.47 -3.22
C ILE A 479 1.12 23.75 -2.98
N ALA A 480 1.34 22.59 -3.62
CA ALA A 480 2.63 21.90 -3.64
C ALA A 480 3.76 22.80 -4.15
N ARG A 481 3.48 23.67 -5.14
CA ARG A 481 4.41 24.68 -5.65
C ARG A 481 4.72 25.77 -4.63
N LYS A 482 3.71 26.28 -3.91
CA LYS A 482 3.89 27.24 -2.80
C LYS A 482 4.76 26.66 -1.67
N PHE A 483 4.55 25.39 -1.32
CA PHE A 483 5.38 24.66 -0.36
C PHE A 483 6.76 24.22 -0.90
N LYS A 484 7.00 24.34 -2.21
CA LYS A 484 8.21 23.87 -2.92
C LYS A 484 8.47 22.38 -2.70
N LYS A 485 7.44 21.55 -2.81
CA LYS A 485 7.44 20.08 -2.60
C LYS A 485 7.11 19.33 -3.89
N ASN A 486 7.54 18.08 -3.98
CA ASN A 486 6.98 17.16 -4.98
C ASN A 486 5.55 16.78 -4.57
N LEU A 487 4.66 16.51 -5.52
CA LEU A 487 3.30 16.03 -5.23
C LEU A 487 3.18 14.57 -5.66
N LEU A 488 2.82 13.68 -4.73
CA LEU A 488 2.56 12.27 -5.00
C LEU A 488 1.07 12.03 -4.97
N ILE A 489 0.55 11.30 -5.96
CA ILE A 489 -0.74 10.63 -5.81
C ILE A 489 -0.43 9.21 -5.35
N GLY A 490 -0.62 8.96 -4.05
CA GLY A 490 -0.19 7.73 -3.38
C GLY A 490 -1.00 6.51 -3.78
N GLU A 491 -2.28 6.74 -4.11
CA GLU A 491 -3.24 5.75 -4.57
C GLU A 491 -4.23 6.37 -5.56
N PHE A 492 -4.81 5.57 -6.46
CA PHE A 492 -5.92 6.01 -7.32
C PHE A 492 -6.80 4.85 -7.81
N ASP A 493 -8.10 5.13 -8.03
CA ASP A 493 -9.01 4.24 -8.75
C ASP A 493 -8.59 4.13 -10.23
N TRP A 494 -8.06 2.97 -10.64
CA TRP A 494 -7.78 2.66 -12.05
C TRP A 494 -8.97 2.05 -12.80
N THR A 495 -10.01 1.60 -12.09
CA THR A 495 -11.15 0.85 -12.64
C THR A 495 -12.22 1.77 -13.21
N GLY A 496 -12.57 2.84 -12.48
CA GLY A 496 -13.73 3.69 -12.77
C GLY A 496 -15.04 3.13 -12.19
N ASN A 497 -15.00 2.06 -11.40
CA ASN A 497 -16.18 1.40 -10.82
C ASN A 497 -16.96 2.31 -9.85
N LYS A 498 -16.37 3.44 -9.41
CA LYS A 498 -17.00 4.48 -8.59
C LYS A 498 -17.18 5.82 -9.32
N GLY A 499 -16.93 5.87 -10.64
CA GLY A 499 -16.94 7.10 -11.45
C GLY A 499 -15.54 7.70 -11.62
N GLY A 500 -15.45 9.04 -11.55
CA GLY A 500 -14.22 9.78 -11.81
C GLY A 500 -13.97 10.06 -13.30
N ASP A 501 -12.79 10.58 -13.61
CA ASP A 501 -12.36 10.91 -14.98
C ASP A 501 -12.16 9.66 -15.85
N ASP A 502 -12.07 9.82 -17.17
CA ASP A 502 -11.53 8.78 -18.05
C ASP A 502 -10.08 8.44 -17.65
N LEU A 503 -9.74 7.15 -17.63
CA LEU A 503 -8.41 6.67 -17.26
C LEU A 503 -7.32 7.17 -18.23
N ALA A 504 -7.58 7.13 -19.54
CA ALA A 504 -6.57 7.53 -20.53
C ALA A 504 -6.36 9.06 -20.57
N GLY A 505 -7.39 9.84 -20.29
CA GLY A 505 -7.31 11.28 -20.03
C GLY A 505 -6.57 11.60 -18.74
N TYR A 506 -6.92 10.94 -17.63
CA TYR A 506 -6.30 11.11 -16.32
C TYR A 506 -4.79 10.81 -16.35
N LEU A 507 -4.39 9.64 -16.86
CA LEU A 507 -2.98 9.25 -16.96
C LEU A 507 -2.17 10.22 -17.84
N ARG A 508 -2.74 10.68 -18.96
CA ARG A 508 -2.12 11.69 -19.85
C ARG A 508 -1.96 13.04 -19.16
N ASN A 509 -2.96 13.46 -18.39
CA ASN A 509 -2.91 14.70 -17.61
C ASN A 509 -1.82 14.64 -16.52
N VAL A 510 -1.74 13.55 -15.75
CA VAL A 510 -0.66 13.37 -14.75
C VAL A 510 0.72 13.24 -15.41
N LEU A 511 0.82 12.59 -16.58
CA LEU A 511 2.07 12.51 -17.35
C LEU A 511 2.60 13.89 -17.75
N SER A 512 1.72 14.87 -18.02
CA SER A 512 2.12 16.25 -18.32
C SER A 512 2.80 16.98 -17.15
N GLN A 513 2.62 16.51 -15.90
CA GLN A 513 3.16 17.14 -14.71
C GLN A 513 4.48 16.49 -14.29
N SER A 514 5.62 17.02 -14.74
CA SER A 514 6.96 16.44 -14.52
C SER A 514 7.38 16.27 -13.06
N THR A 515 6.78 17.08 -12.16
CA THR A 515 7.05 17.09 -10.72
C THR A 515 5.97 16.33 -9.92
N MET A 516 5.35 15.30 -10.50
CA MET A 516 4.31 14.50 -9.85
C MET A 516 4.57 13.00 -9.90
N GLY A 517 4.48 12.31 -8.76
CA GLY A 517 4.40 10.84 -8.69
C GLY A 517 2.96 10.35 -8.85
N LEU A 518 2.79 9.08 -9.24
CA LEU A 518 1.48 8.40 -9.30
C LEU A 518 1.67 6.91 -9.02
N MET A 519 0.96 6.38 -8.02
CA MET A 519 1.06 4.98 -7.63
C MET A 519 -0.33 4.33 -7.61
N VAL A 520 -0.45 3.16 -8.24
CA VAL A 520 -1.75 2.47 -8.43
C VAL A 520 -2.08 1.59 -7.24
N TRP A 521 -3.35 1.48 -6.88
CA TRP A 521 -3.84 0.52 -5.91
C TRP A 521 -4.66 -0.58 -6.60
N SER A 522 -4.41 -1.88 -6.40
CA SER A 522 -3.27 -2.53 -5.74
C SER A 522 -2.88 -3.78 -6.52
N VAL A 523 -1.69 -4.35 -6.30
CA VAL A 523 -1.27 -5.58 -7.00
C VAL A 523 -1.48 -6.82 -6.12
N PHE A 524 -2.04 -7.87 -6.73
CA PHE A 524 -2.11 -9.22 -6.17
C PHE A 524 -1.42 -10.23 -7.10
N GLY A 525 -0.58 -11.07 -6.49
CA GLY A 525 0.14 -12.14 -7.17
C GLY A 525 -0.61 -13.47 -7.18
N ARG A 526 0.14 -14.54 -7.45
CA ARG A 526 -0.32 -15.92 -7.28
C ARG A 526 -0.01 -16.47 -5.90
N ASP A 527 -0.49 -17.67 -5.61
CA ASP A 527 -0.12 -18.43 -4.41
C ASP A 527 1.37 -18.81 -4.42
N ALA A 528 1.88 -19.32 -3.29
CA ALA A 528 3.28 -19.71 -3.09
C ALA A 528 3.79 -20.76 -4.11
N ARG A 529 2.88 -21.51 -4.73
CA ARG A 529 3.17 -22.56 -5.73
C ARG A 529 3.01 -22.05 -7.17
N CYS A 530 2.68 -20.76 -7.34
CA CYS A 530 2.38 -20.11 -8.61
C CYS A 530 1.19 -20.75 -9.37
N CYS A 531 0.31 -21.47 -8.66
CA CYS A 531 -0.82 -22.18 -9.27
C CYS A 531 -1.96 -21.21 -9.66
N ASN A 532 -2.48 -20.46 -8.69
CA ASN A 532 -3.70 -19.67 -8.81
C ASN A 532 -3.45 -18.21 -8.44
N TYR A 533 -4.17 -17.26 -9.07
CA TYR A 533 -4.21 -15.88 -8.59
C TYR A 533 -4.94 -15.83 -7.24
N VAL A 534 -4.39 -15.10 -6.29
CA VAL A 534 -4.98 -14.97 -4.95
C VAL A 534 -5.93 -13.79 -4.96
N THR A 535 -7.21 -14.10 -4.92
CA THR A 535 -8.28 -13.11 -5.10
C THR A 535 -8.50 -12.28 -3.83
N HIS A 536 -8.62 -10.97 -4.04
CA HIS A 536 -9.02 -10.00 -3.03
C HIS A 536 -10.22 -9.18 -3.56
N ASN A 537 -11.03 -8.63 -2.64
CA ASN A 537 -12.42 -8.22 -2.90
C ASN A 537 -12.72 -6.71 -2.74
N ASP A 538 -11.70 -5.86 -2.61
CA ASP A 538 -11.81 -4.40 -2.70
C ASP A 538 -12.45 -3.89 -4.01
N GLY A 539 -12.26 -4.65 -5.09
CA GLY A 539 -12.68 -4.29 -6.44
C GLY A 539 -11.64 -3.46 -7.23
N TYR A 540 -10.40 -3.36 -6.73
CA TYR A 540 -9.26 -2.68 -7.35
C TYR A 540 -8.00 -3.57 -7.48
N SER A 541 -8.08 -4.84 -7.07
CA SER A 541 -6.98 -5.80 -7.16
C SER A 541 -6.56 -6.09 -8.61
N ILE A 542 -5.32 -5.73 -8.96
CA ILE A 542 -4.67 -5.96 -10.26
C ILE A 542 -3.96 -7.32 -10.23
N TYR A 543 -4.33 -8.19 -11.16
CA TYR A 543 -3.59 -9.39 -11.52
C TYR A 543 -2.79 -9.10 -12.81
N TYR A 544 -1.57 -9.64 -12.96
CA TYR A 544 -0.72 -9.34 -14.12
C TYR A 544 0.15 -10.54 -14.50
N PRO A 545 0.36 -10.83 -15.80
CA PRO A 545 -0.23 -10.17 -16.98
C PRO A 545 -1.69 -10.59 -17.29
N ASN A 546 -2.19 -11.62 -16.60
CA ASN A 546 -3.51 -12.20 -16.78
C ASN A 546 -4.30 -12.20 -15.44
N GLY A 547 -5.55 -12.67 -15.45
CA GLY A 547 -6.35 -12.88 -14.24
C GLY A 547 -7.47 -11.86 -14.01
N ASN A 548 -7.40 -10.68 -14.62
CA ASN A 548 -8.50 -9.70 -14.60
C ASN A 548 -9.59 -10.04 -15.64
N SER A 549 -10.72 -9.32 -15.61
CA SER A 549 -11.67 -9.33 -16.73
C SER A 549 -11.05 -8.73 -18.00
N VAL A 550 -11.60 -9.05 -19.17
CA VAL A 550 -11.14 -8.48 -20.47
C VAL A 550 -11.17 -6.95 -20.48
N ALA A 551 -12.19 -6.35 -19.84
CA ALA A 551 -12.32 -4.90 -19.74
C ALA A 551 -11.27 -4.28 -18.80
N ASP A 552 -10.91 -4.99 -17.73
CA ASP A 552 -9.86 -4.58 -16.81
C ASP A 552 -8.46 -4.77 -17.40
N GLN A 553 -8.25 -5.83 -18.19
CA GLN A 553 -6.95 -6.11 -18.79
C GLN A 553 -6.47 -4.98 -19.73
N ALA A 554 -7.42 -4.31 -20.42
CA ALA A 554 -7.14 -3.08 -21.17
C ALA A 554 -6.77 -1.88 -20.28
N ARG A 555 -7.41 -1.72 -19.12
CA ARG A 555 -7.08 -0.68 -18.13
C ARG A 555 -5.71 -0.92 -17.49
N VAL A 556 -5.42 -2.15 -17.08
CA VAL A 556 -4.13 -2.58 -16.52
C VAL A 556 -2.99 -2.39 -17.53
N LEU A 557 -3.24 -2.66 -18.82
CA LEU A 557 -2.28 -2.35 -19.88
C LEU A 557 -1.98 -0.84 -19.99
N ALA A 558 -3.01 0.02 -19.93
CA ALA A 558 -2.81 1.48 -19.94
C ALA A 558 -2.02 1.99 -18.71
N VAL A 559 -2.27 1.41 -17.53
CA VAL A 559 -1.48 1.70 -16.31
C VAL A 559 -0.03 1.25 -16.48
N SER A 560 0.22 0.02 -16.94
CA SER A 560 1.56 -0.52 -17.21
C SER A 560 2.33 0.33 -18.24
N GLN A 561 1.68 0.78 -19.32
CA GLN A 561 2.27 1.69 -20.29
C GLN A 561 2.65 3.05 -19.67
N PHE A 562 1.75 3.66 -18.88
CA PHE A 562 2.05 4.91 -18.17
C PHE A 562 3.25 4.76 -17.20
N VAL A 563 3.26 3.68 -16.40
CA VAL A 563 4.33 3.42 -15.42
C VAL A 563 5.66 3.22 -16.13
N SER A 564 5.70 2.40 -17.19
CA SER A 564 6.90 2.15 -18.01
C SER A 564 7.45 3.42 -18.70
N TRP A 565 6.59 4.24 -19.33
CA TRP A 565 7.03 5.52 -19.91
C TRP A 565 7.50 6.53 -18.87
N SER A 566 6.98 6.45 -17.64
CA SER A 566 7.32 7.34 -16.54
C SER A 566 8.61 6.96 -15.82
N SER A 567 8.95 5.67 -15.73
CA SER A 567 10.17 5.19 -15.09
C SER A 567 11.39 5.29 -16.01
N TRP A 568 11.25 4.93 -17.29
CA TRP A 568 12.31 4.98 -18.31
C TRP A 568 12.35 6.33 -19.05
N GLY A 569 12.54 7.41 -18.28
CA GLY A 569 12.38 8.81 -18.70
C GLY A 569 12.80 9.14 -20.14
N SER A 570 11.79 9.30 -21.01
CA SER A 570 11.86 9.80 -22.39
C SER A 570 12.79 9.08 -23.38
N TYR A 571 13.40 7.94 -23.04
CA TYR A 571 14.40 7.27 -23.90
C TYR A 571 13.85 6.69 -25.23
N ARG A 572 12.53 6.82 -25.48
CA ARG A 572 11.85 6.40 -26.73
C ARG A 572 11.17 7.54 -27.50
N MET A 573 11.02 8.75 -26.95
CA MET A 573 10.24 9.84 -27.59
C MET A 573 11.07 10.76 -28.52
N MET A 574 12.30 10.37 -28.89
CA MET A 574 13.16 11.12 -29.82
C MET A 574 13.61 10.30 -31.04
N ARG A 575 12.85 9.26 -31.45
CA ARG A 575 13.25 8.41 -32.59
C ARG A 575 12.21 8.10 -33.67
N ASN A 576 10.92 8.28 -33.39
CA ASN A 576 9.85 8.28 -34.41
C ASN A 576 9.08 9.60 -34.28
N GLY A 577 9.25 10.51 -35.24
CA GLY A 577 8.74 11.89 -35.14
C GLY A 577 9.35 12.84 -36.17
N GLY A 578 9.62 12.32 -37.37
CA GLY A 578 10.15 12.99 -38.56
C GLY A 578 9.82 12.14 -39.77
#